data_AF-A0A256WDZ8-F1
#
_entry.id   AF-A0A256WDZ8-F1
#
_cell.length_a   1.000
_cell.length_b   1.000
_cell.length_c   1.000
_cell.angle_alpha   90.00
_cell.angle_beta   90.00
_cell.angle_gamma   90.00
#
_symmetry.space_group_name_H-M   'P 1'
#
loop_
_entity.id
_entity.type
_entity.pdbx_description
1 polymer ?
#
loop_
_entity_poly.entity_id
_entity_poly.type
_entity_poly.pdbx_seq_one_letter_code
_entity_poly.pdbx_strand_id
1 'polypeptide(L)'
;MFNIPILLSKDHKVLSRFGNKSVQFLRDSAAFSIRFLRRIVLPGFDGLPLFTVLKFFLKGLFEGRLTLRASAISFDFFLALFPSILFFFTILPFVPIKGFQPELLQTLEDVIPHTLWTHVSSTLEDIIVRPRSDLLSIGFILAMYFSTNGINSMIEGFNSSYHGIDSRSWFKQRLVSLFLVFVISTLVIMAITLQIVGGFIMRFLVAEGLLTNNFTIIVIQFVRWILILTTFLFTISFLYYFAPAKKGEFRFISAGSTLATLLIILTTYGFNFYIENFGRYNALYGSIGTLLVFLLWVFFNSNILLIGFELNASIRSARTDWKTR
;
A
#
# COMPACT_ATOMS: atom_id res chain seq x y z
N MET A 1 -24.46 -49.79 -39.58
CA MET A 1 -24.55 -50.94 -38.65
C MET A 1 -23.18 -51.61 -38.61
N PHE A 2 -22.25 -51.09 -37.81
CA PHE A 2 -20.94 -51.69 -37.60
C PHE A 2 -20.68 -51.75 -36.10
N ASN A 3 -20.52 -52.98 -35.63
CA ASN A 3 -20.44 -53.41 -34.25
C ASN A 3 -18.97 -53.35 -33.82
N ILE A 4 -18.59 -52.47 -32.91
CA ILE A 4 -17.25 -52.47 -32.29
C ILE A 4 -17.41 -53.06 -30.88
N PRO A 5 -16.82 -54.23 -30.60
CA PRO A 5 -16.91 -54.82 -29.26
C PRO A 5 -16.06 -54.02 -28.27
N ILE A 6 -16.70 -53.78 -27.13
CA ILE A 6 -16.22 -53.11 -25.94
C ILE A 6 -14.98 -53.81 -25.36
N LEU A 7 -13.83 -53.13 -25.36
CA LEU A 7 -12.66 -53.44 -24.52
C LEU A 7 -12.72 -52.60 -23.24
N LEU A 8 -13.67 -52.90 -22.36
CA LEU A 8 -13.68 -52.46 -20.96
C LEU A 8 -13.35 -53.66 -20.08
N SER A 9 -12.06 -53.86 -19.76
CA SER A 9 -11.65 -54.64 -18.59
C SER A 9 -10.13 -54.72 -18.54
N LYS A 10 -9.47 -53.75 -17.86
CA LYS A 10 -8.34 -54.03 -16.95
C LYS A 10 -7.72 -52.82 -16.22
N ASP A 11 -8.17 -51.58 -16.42
CA ASP A 11 -7.48 -50.41 -15.83
C ASP A 11 -8.19 -49.69 -14.67
N HIS A 12 -9.23 -50.28 -14.07
CA HIS A 12 -9.92 -49.62 -12.94
C HIS A 12 -9.18 -49.75 -11.59
N LYS A 13 -8.31 -50.75 -11.41
CA LYS A 13 -7.53 -50.94 -10.16
C LYS A 13 -6.20 -50.17 -10.12
N VAL A 14 -5.66 -49.78 -11.27
CA VAL A 14 -4.38 -49.05 -11.34
C VAL A 14 -4.63 -47.55 -11.16
N LEU A 15 -5.63 -46.98 -11.83
CA LEU A 15 -5.99 -45.55 -11.69
C LEU A 15 -6.51 -45.20 -10.29
N SER A 16 -7.21 -46.12 -9.61
CA SER A 16 -7.66 -45.92 -8.22
C SER A 16 -6.54 -46.01 -7.19
N ARG A 17 -5.48 -46.80 -7.42
CA ARG A 17 -4.30 -46.87 -6.55
C ARG A 17 -3.40 -45.64 -6.66
N PHE A 18 -3.26 -45.06 -7.84
CA PHE A 18 -2.47 -43.84 -8.06
C PHE A 18 -3.16 -42.60 -7.47
N GLY A 19 -4.49 -42.47 -7.63
CA GLY A 19 -5.27 -41.42 -6.97
C GLY A 19 -5.23 -41.52 -5.45
N ASN A 20 -5.22 -42.74 -4.88
CA ASN A 20 -5.21 -42.91 -3.43
C ASN A 20 -3.83 -42.60 -2.81
N LYS A 21 -2.72 -42.95 -3.47
CA LYS A 21 -1.37 -42.60 -2.99
C LYS A 21 -1.07 -41.10 -3.07
N SER A 22 -1.50 -40.41 -4.13
CA SER A 22 -1.30 -38.96 -4.24
C SER A 22 -2.20 -38.20 -3.24
N VAL A 23 -3.45 -38.61 -3.06
CA VAL A 23 -4.35 -38.06 -2.04
C VAL A 23 -3.83 -38.34 -0.63
N GLN A 24 -3.26 -39.52 -0.37
CA GLN A 24 -2.68 -39.84 0.92
C GLN A 24 -1.38 -39.08 1.19
N PHE A 25 -0.51 -38.91 0.18
CA PHE A 25 0.68 -38.06 0.28
C PHE A 25 0.32 -36.58 0.52
N LEU A 26 -0.70 -36.05 -0.16
CA LEU A 26 -1.21 -34.69 0.08
C LEU A 26 -1.81 -34.57 1.49
N ARG A 27 -2.54 -35.57 1.96
CA ARG A 27 -3.12 -35.62 3.31
C ARG A 27 -2.04 -35.69 4.39
N ASP A 28 -1.02 -36.49 4.19
CA ASP A 28 0.10 -36.66 5.14
C ASP A 28 0.99 -35.41 5.15
N SER A 29 1.24 -34.80 3.98
CA SER A 29 1.95 -33.52 3.86
C SER A 29 1.15 -32.37 4.51
N ALA A 30 -0.17 -32.34 4.33
CA ALA A 30 -1.05 -31.40 5.00
C ALA A 30 -1.08 -31.65 6.52
N ALA A 31 -1.17 -32.90 6.97
CA ALA A 31 -1.16 -33.24 8.38
C ALA A 31 0.18 -32.90 9.06
N PHE A 32 1.31 -33.11 8.38
CA PHE A 32 2.63 -32.70 8.83
C PHE A 32 2.74 -31.18 8.94
N SER A 33 2.32 -30.46 7.89
CA SER A 33 2.30 -28.99 7.87
C SER A 33 1.42 -28.44 8.99
N ILE A 34 0.24 -29.01 9.22
CA ILE A 34 -0.67 -28.63 10.30
C ILE A 34 -0.02 -28.86 11.67
N ARG A 35 0.65 -30.00 11.89
CA ARG A 35 1.35 -30.29 13.15
C ARG A 35 2.51 -29.33 13.39
N PHE A 36 3.26 -28.97 12.35
CA PHE A 36 4.35 -28.01 12.42
C PHE A 36 3.85 -26.59 12.74
N LEU A 37 2.83 -26.12 12.02
CA LEU A 37 2.20 -24.80 12.21
C LEU A 37 1.52 -24.65 13.59
N ARG A 38 1.15 -25.75 14.25
CA ARG A 38 0.63 -25.73 15.63
C ARG A 38 1.72 -25.53 16.70
N ARG A 39 2.99 -25.75 16.37
CA ARG A 39 4.12 -25.57 17.30
C ARG A 39 4.78 -24.19 17.19
N ILE A 40 4.59 -23.50 16.07
CA ILE A 40 5.18 -22.19 15.83
C ILE A 40 4.27 -21.09 16.38
N VAL A 41 4.84 -20.25 17.26
CA VAL A 41 4.24 -19.00 17.74
C VAL A 41 5.13 -17.87 17.27
N LEU A 42 4.61 -17.01 16.39
CA LEU A 42 5.35 -15.87 15.87
C LEU A 42 5.25 -14.65 16.81
N PRO A 43 6.28 -13.79 16.87
CA PRO A 43 6.20 -12.54 17.59
C PRO A 43 5.05 -11.67 17.03
N GLY A 44 4.21 -11.13 17.91
CA GLY A 44 3.03 -10.35 17.55
C GLY A 44 1.72 -11.15 17.44
N PHE A 45 1.76 -12.49 17.52
CA PHE A 45 0.56 -13.34 17.46
C PHE A 45 -0.06 -13.61 18.84
N ASP A 46 0.36 -12.86 19.86
CA ASP A 46 -0.29 -12.88 21.17
C ASP A 46 -0.29 -14.24 21.89
N GLY A 47 0.73 -15.07 21.59
CA GLY A 47 0.86 -16.42 22.14
C GLY A 47 0.07 -17.49 21.38
N LEU A 48 -0.65 -17.11 20.31
CA LEU A 48 -1.45 -18.04 19.53
C LEU A 48 -0.59 -18.83 18.53
N PRO A 49 -0.89 -20.13 18.32
CA PRO A 49 -0.27 -20.91 17.26
C PRO A 49 -0.56 -20.32 15.88
N LEU A 50 0.47 -20.32 15.01
CA LEU A 50 0.39 -19.86 13.63
C LEU A 50 -0.77 -20.51 12.87
N PHE A 51 -1.01 -21.81 13.09
CA PHE A 51 -2.15 -22.51 12.47
C PHE A 51 -3.51 -21.88 12.80
N THR A 52 -3.73 -21.48 14.06
CA THR A 52 -5.00 -20.88 14.50
C THR A 52 -5.19 -19.53 13.84
N VAL A 53 -4.16 -18.68 13.86
CA VAL A 53 -4.20 -17.36 13.23
C VAL A 53 -4.42 -17.49 11.72
N LEU A 54 -3.69 -18.38 11.06
CA LEU A 54 -3.81 -18.59 9.61
C LEU A 54 -5.22 -19.07 9.21
N LYS A 55 -5.85 -19.92 10.03
CA LYS A 55 -7.23 -20.37 9.78
C LYS A 55 -8.22 -19.20 9.79
N PHE A 56 -8.17 -18.34 10.81
CA PHE A 56 -9.04 -17.16 10.89
C PHE A 56 -8.71 -16.16 9.78
N PHE A 57 -7.44 -16.00 9.46
CA PHE A 57 -6.95 -15.11 8.42
C PHE A 57 -7.44 -15.50 7.03
N LEU A 58 -7.23 -16.75 6.61
CA LEU A 58 -7.72 -17.22 5.32
C LEU A 58 -9.24 -17.09 5.20
N LYS A 59 -9.98 -17.40 6.26
CA LYS A 59 -11.44 -17.19 6.28
C LYS A 59 -11.80 -15.73 6.07
N GLY A 60 -11.12 -14.82 6.78
CA GLY A 60 -11.28 -13.38 6.62
C GLY A 60 -10.95 -12.88 5.21
N LEU A 61 -9.89 -13.40 4.58
CA LEU A 61 -9.52 -13.02 3.21
C LEU A 61 -10.59 -13.41 2.18
N PHE A 62 -11.15 -14.62 2.28
CA PHE A 62 -12.15 -15.11 1.31
C PHE A 62 -13.54 -14.55 1.58
N GLU A 63 -14.00 -14.49 2.83
CA GLU A 63 -15.35 -14.04 3.17
C GLU A 63 -15.44 -12.50 3.30
N GLY A 64 -14.30 -11.83 3.51
CA GLY A 64 -14.20 -10.38 3.69
C GLY A 64 -14.28 -9.54 2.43
N ARG A 65 -14.59 -10.09 1.24
CA ARG A 65 -14.79 -9.31 -0.01
C ARG A 65 -13.73 -8.21 -0.25
N LEU A 66 -12.46 -8.51 0.00
CA LEU A 66 -11.35 -7.54 0.02
C LEU A 66 -11.26 -6.71 -1.25
N THR A 67 -11.34 -7.37 -2.40
CA THR A 67 -11.27 -6.76 -3.72
C THR A 67 -12.30 -5.65 -3.91
N LEU A 68 -13.55 -5.88 -3.48
CA LEU A 68 -14.63 -4.88 -3.62
C LEU A 68 -14.33 -3.62 -2.81
N ARG A 69 -13.84 -3.80 -1.58
CA ARG A 69 -13.48 -2.68 -0.70
C ARG A 69 -12.26 -1.94 -1.20
N ALA A 70 -11.25 -2.68 -1.66
CA ALA A 70 -10.06 -2.09 -2.27
C ALA A 70 -10.42 -1.23 -3.49
N SER A 71 -11.36 -1.67 -4.35
CA SER A 71 -11.85 -0.87 -5.47
C SER A 71 -12.47 0.45 -5.03
N ALA A 72 -13.33 0.43 -4.00
CA ALA A 72 -13.95 1.67 -3.47
C ALA A 72 -12.89 2.63 -2.90
N ILE A 73 -11.97 2.11 -2.08
CA ILE A 73 -10.85 2.88 -1.51
C ILE A 73 -10.01 3.51 -2.63
N SER A 74 -9.73 2.74 -3.67
CA SER A 74 -8.88 3.20 -4.78
C SER A 74 -9.53 4.30 -5.60
N PHE A 75 -10.84 4.20 -5.80
CA PHE A 75 -11.61 5.25 -6.48
C PHE A 75 -11.55 6.58 -5.70
N ASP A 76 -11.72 6.55 -4.37
CA ASP A 76 -11.67 7.78 -3.57
C ASP A 76 -10.26 8.39 -3.52
N PHE A 77 -9.21 7.57 -3.43
CA PHE A 77 -7.83 8.07 -3.55
C PHE A 77 -7.52 8.60 -4.95
N PHE A 78 -8.07 7.99 -6.00
CA PHE A 78 -7.94 8.48 -7.36
C PHE A 78 -8.62 9.85 -7.53
N LEU A 79 -9.81 10.06 -6.96
CA LEU A 79 -10.45 11.37 -6.96
C LEU A 79 -9.64 12.41 -6.19
N ALA A 80 -9.01 12.02 -5.08
CA ALA A 80 -8.17 12.91 -4.28
C ALA A 80 -6.90 13.38 -5.01
N LEU A 81 -6.46 12.67 -6.05
CA LEU A 81 -5.26 13.03 -6.82
C LEU A 81 -5.41 14.41 -7.48
N PHE A 82 -6.54 14.70 -8.13
CA PHE A 82 -6.67 15.93 -8.92
C PHE A 82 -6.59 17.21 -8.06
N PRO A 83 -7.35 17.35 -6.95
CA PRO A 83 -7.23 18.52 -6.09
C PRO A 83 -5.88 18.57 -5.38
N SER A 84 -5.30 17.42 -5.02
CA SER A 84 -3.98 17.37 -4.38
C SER A 84 -2.89 17.89 -5.31
N ILE A 85 -2.89 17.50 -6.59
CA ILE A 85 -1.96 18.03 -7.59
C ILE A 85 -2.10 19.54 -7.67
N LEU A 86 -3.31 20.06 -7.82
CA LEU A 86 -3.54 21.51 -7.88
C LEU A 86 -3.01 22.22 -6.62
N PHE A 87 -3.28 21.67 -5.44
CA PHE A 87 -2.75 22.20 -4.18
C PHE A 87 -1.22 22.20 -4.15
N PHE A 88 -0.56 21.10 -4.54
CA PHE A 88 0.90 21.04 -4.56
C PHE A 88 1.51 22.03 -5.54
N PHE A 89 0.95 22.18 -6.74
CA PHE A 89 1.45 23.14 -7.73
C PHE A 89 1.28 24.59 -7.27
N THR A 90 0.17 24.91 -6.59
CA THR A 90 -0.08 26.28 -6.08
C THR A 90 0.79 26.66 -4.87
N ILE A 91 1.48 25.71 -4.24
CA ILE A 91 2.51 26.01 -3.21
C ILE A 91 3.81 26.49 -3.85
N LEU A 92 4.15 26.03 -5.06
CA LEU A 92 5.47 26.24 -5.68
C LEU A 92 5.88 27.72 -5.84
N PRO A 93 4.98 28.67 -6.19
CA PRO A 93 5.33 30.09 -6.25
C PRO A 93 5.82 30.67 -4.91
N PHE A 94 5.44 30.05 -3.79
CA PHE A 94 5.79 30.51 -2.44
C PHE A 94 7.14 29.98 -1.94
N VAL A 95 7.81 29.11 -2.72
CA VAL A 95 9.12 28.56 -2.35
C VAL A 95 10.21 29.64 -2.55
N PRO A 96 10.88 30.10 -1.48
CA PRO A 96 11.80 31.24 -1.55
C PRO A 96 13.23 30.80 -1.96
N ILE A 97 13.35 29.97 -3.00
CA ILE A 97 14.63 29.49 -3.52
C ILE A 97 14.86 30.13 -4.90
N LYS A 98 15.94 30.90 -5.03
CA LYS A 98 16.30 31.56 -6.30
C LYS A 98 16.54 30.53 -7.40
N GLY A 99 15.90 30.70 -8.54
CA GLY A 99 16.05 29.82 -9.72
C GLY A 99 15.20 28.55 -9.68
N PHE A 100 14.52 28.24 -8.58
CA PHE A 100 13.76 27.00 -8.43
C PHE A 100 12.63 26.86 -9.47
N GLN A 101 11.82 27.91 -9.65
CA GLN A 101 10.69 27.89 -10.59
C GLN A 101 11.14 27.68 -12.05
N PRO A 102 12.09 28.46 -12.61
CA PRO A 102 12.57 28.22 -13.97
C PRO A 102 13.28 26.87 -14.15
N GLU A 103 14.06 26.40 -13.17
CA GLU A 103 14.69 25.06 -13.23
C GLU A 103 13.65 23.94 -13.23
N LEU A 104 12.59 24.08 -12.42
CA LEU A 104 11.47 23.15 -12.40
C LEU A 104 10.71 23.15 -13.73
N LEU A 105 10.43 24.32 -14.30
CA LEU A 105 9.76 24.43 -15.61
C LEU A 105 10.60 23.77 -16.70
N GLN A 106 11.91 23.98 -16.72
CA GLN A 106 12.82 23.33 -17.66
C GLN A 106 12.82 21.80 -17.49
N THR A 107 12.84 21.32 -16.24
CA THR A 107 12.75 19.88 -15.96
C THR A 107 11.42 19.28 -16.46
N LEU A 108 10.31 20.02 -16.34
CA LEU A 108 9.02 19.59 -16.85
C LEU A 108 8.99 19.59 -18.39
N GLU A 109 9.63 20.57 -19.04
CA GLU A 109 9.79 20.63 -20.50
C GLU A 109 10.57 19.42 -21.04
N ASP A 110 11.64 19.02 -20.35
CA ASP A 110 12.48 17.88 -20.74
C ASP A 110 11.75 16.53 -20.62
N VAL A 111 10.77 16.42 -19.71
CA VAL A 111 10.06 15.17 -19.42
C VAL A 111 8.74 15.06 -20.19
N ILE A 112 8.04 16.17 -20.39
CA ILE A 112 6.74 16.20 -21.07
C ILE A 112 6.96 16.13 -22.58
N PRO A 113 6.30 15.19 -23.30
CA PRO A 113 6.37 15.15 -24.76
C PRO A 113 6.07 16.51 -25.38
N HIS A 114 6.86 16.92 -26.37
CA HIS A 114 6.77 18.27 -26.95
C HIS A 114 5.35 18.64 -27.42
N THR A 115 4.59 17.67 -27.95
CA THR A 115 3.20 17.86 -28.38
C THR A 115 2.25 18.22 -27.25
N LEU A 116 2.52 17.77 -26.02
CA LEU A 116 1.73 18.12 -24.83
C LEU A 116 2.22 19.43 -24.21
N TRP A 117 3.52 19.68 -24.25
CA TRP A 117 4.12 20.90 -23.67
C TRP A 117 3.50 22.17 -24.22
N THR A 118 3.28 22.25 -25.54
CA THR A 118 2.64 23.41 -26.19
C THR A 118 1.21 23.68 -25.72
N HIS A 119 0.53 22.68 -25.13
CA HIS A 119 -0.81 22.82 -24.60
C HIS A 119 -0.86 23.19 -23.11
N VAL A 120 0.19 22.84 -22.35
CA VAL A 120 0.17 22.98 -20.88
C VAL A 120 1.16 24.02 -20.34
N SER A 121 2.18 24.40 -21.12
CA SER A 121 3.29 25.25 -20.65
C SER A 121 2.81 26.59 -20.08
N SER A 122 1.90 27.28 -20.77
CA SER A 122 1.35 28.56 -20.31
C SER A 122 0.57 28.43 -18.99
N THR A 123 -0.12 27.30 -18.79
CA THR A 123 -0.86 27.01 -17.56
C THR A 123 0.11 26.66 -16.43
N LEU A 124 1.15 25.88 -16.72
CA LEU A 124 2.18 25.53 -15.76
C LEU A 124 2.98 26.75 -15.33
N GLU A 125 3.39 27.61 -16.26
CA GLU A 125 4.10 28.85 -15.97
C GLU A 125 3.24 29.78 -15.10
N ASP A 126 1.97 29.97 -15.45
CA ASP A 126 1.05 30.79 -14.65
C ASP A 126 0.86 30.24 -13.22
N ILE A 127 0.74 28.93 -13.05
CA ILE A 127 0.55 28.31 -11.74
C ILE A 127 1.86 28.26 -10.92
N ILE A 128 3.02 28.04 -11.55
CA ILE A 128 4.32 27.85 -10.86
C ILE A 128 5.01 29.18 -10.55
N VAL A 129 4.84 30.20 -11.41
CA VAL A 129 5.54 31.48 -11.27
C VAL A 129 4.70 32.51 -10.52
N ARG A 130 3.37 32.52 -10.69
CA ARG A 130 2.51 33.56 -10.10
C ARG A 130 1.85 33.07 -8.81
N PRO A 131 2.09 33.73 -7.66
CA PRO A 131 1.40 33.38 -6.41
C PRO A 131 -0.10 33.65 -6.49
N ARG A 132 -0.92 32.58 -6.45
CA ARG A 132 -2.39 32.64 -6.46
C ARG A 132 -2.96 32.13 -5.14
N SER A 133 -3.14 33.03 -4.18
CA SER A 133 -3.58 32.69 -2.81
C SER A 133 -5.02 32.15 -2.75
N ASP A 134 -5.87 32.58 -3.68
CA ASP A 134 -7.23 32.09 -3.89
C ASP A 134 -7.24 30.62 -4.33
N LEU A 135 -6.46 30.28 -5.36
CA LEU A 135 -6.32 28.91 -5.84
C LEU A 135 -5.66 28.01 -4.79
N LEU A 136 -4.67 28.51 -4.06
CA LEU A 136 -4.04 27.78 -2.96
C LEU A 136 -5.07 27.40 -1.88
N SER A 137 -5.90 28.36 -1.47
CA SER A 137 -6.90 28.14 -0.42
C SER A 137 -8.00 27.17 -0.86
N ILE A 138 -8.53 27.34 -2.07
CA ILE A 138 -9.55 26.45 -2.64
C ILE A 138 -8.97 25.06 -2.87
N GLY A 139 -7.77 24.98 -3.44
CA GLY A 139 -7.04 23.74 -3.68
C GLY A 139 -6.79 22.98 -2.38
N PHE A 140 -6.36 23.67 -1.32
CA PHE A 140 -6.18 23.07 0.00
C PHE A 140 -7.48 22.48 0.56
N ILE A 141 -8.58 23.24 0.52
CA ILE A 141 -9.88 22.77 1.02
C ILE A 141 -10.34 21.53 0.26
N LEU A 142 -10.25 21.54 -1.07
CA LEU A 142 -10.64 20.41 -1.91
C LEU A 142 -9.72 19.21 -1.67
N ALA A 143 -8.39 19.40 -1.65
CA ALA A 143 -7.43 18.34 -1.37
C ALA A 143 -7.72 17.71 -0.01
N MET A 144 -7.86 18.51 1.04
CA MET A 144 -8.23 18.02 2.37
C MET A 144 -9.56 17.27 2.36
N TYR A 145 -10.59 17.79 1.69
CA TYR A 145 -11.90 17.14 1.62
C TYR A 145 -11.82 15.75 0.97
N PHE A 146 -11.21 15.65 -0.21
CA PHE A 146 -11.12 14.39 -0.95
C PHE A 146 -10.12 13.41 -0.33
N SER A 147 -8.98 13.88 0.20
CA SER A 147 -8.06 13.02 0.97
C SER A 147 -8.74 12.46 2.22
N THR A 148 -9.57 13.25 2.89
CA THR A 148 -10.35 12.77 4.04
C THR A 148 -11.39 11.73 3.61
N ASN A 149 -11.99 11.87 2.42
CA ASN A 149 -12.86 10.83 1.87
C ASN A 149 -12.09 9.54 1.64
N GLY A 150 -10.91 9.58 1.01
CA GLY A 150 -10.07 8.40 0.80
C GLY A 150 -9.70 7.68 2.10
N ILE A 151 -9.27 8.41 3.13
CA ILE A 151 -8.98 7.83 4.45
C ILE A 151 -10.25 7.29 5.12
N ASN A 152 -11.37 7.99 5.00
CA ASN A 152 -12.65 7.53 5.53
C ASN A 152 -13.09 6.20 4.89
N SER A 153 -13.01 6.09 3.57
CA SER A 153 -13.34 4.86 2.84
C SER A 153 -12.40 3.71 3.21
N MET A 154 -11.12 4.01 3.50
CA MET A 154 -10.19 3.02 4.04
C MET A 154 -10.65 2.51 5.42
N ILE A 155 -11.03 3.42 6.33
CA ILE A 155 -11.56 3.06 7.66
C ILE A 155 -12.85 2.25 7.53
N GLU A 156 -13.75 2.58 6.61
CA GLU A 156 -14.97 1.81 6.34
C GLU A 156 -14.65 0.42 5.77
N GLY A 157 -13.64 0.32 4.90
CA GLY A 157 -13.13 -0.94 4.39
C GLY A 157 -12.57 -1.85 5.50
N PHE A 158 -11.87 -1.26 6.47
CA PHE A 158 -11.39 -1.93 7.68
C PHE A 158 -12.54 -2.35 8.60
N ASN A 159 -13.49 -1.45 8.89
CA ASN A 159 -14.63 -1.71 9.75
C ASN A 159 -15.54 -2.83 9.21
N SER A 160 -15.58 -2.97 7.89
CA SER A 160 -16.34 -4.03 7.22
C SER A 160 -15.73 -5.43 7.41
N SER A 161 -14.56 -5.59 8.07
CA SER A 161 -13.86 -6.88 8.26
C SER A 161 -14.81 -8.03 8.64
N TYR A 162 -14.53 -9.22 8.12
CA TYR A 162 -15.31 -10.42 8.42
C TYR A 162 -15.38 -10.70 9.93
N HIS A 163 -14.30 -10.36 10.63
CA HIS A 163 -14.13 -10.56 12.06
C HIS A 163 -14.88 -9.55 12.94
N GLY A 164 -15.71 -8.69 12.35
CA GLY A 164 -16.61 -7.77 13.04
C GLY A 164 -15.89 -6.68 13.84
N ILE A 165 -15.73 -5.50 13.24
CA ILE A 165 -15.08 -4.35 13.88
C ILE A 165 -16.14 -3.29 14.16
N ASP A 166 -16.11 -2.73 15.38
CA ASP A 166 -17.06 -1.68 15.75
C ASP A 166 -16.77 -0.40 14.97
N SER A 167 -17.83 0.22 14.44
CA SER A 167 -17.76 1.50 13.75
C SER A 167 -18.02 2.67 14.69
N ARG A 168 -17.55 3.86 14.30
CA ARG A 168 -17.82 5.10 15.03
C ARG A 168 -19.06 5.79 14.45
N SER A 169 -19.63 6.73 15.20
CA SER A 169 -20.60 7.66 14.63
C SER A 169 -19.94 8.48 13.51
N TRP A 170 -20.73 8.86 12.50
CA TRP A 170 -20.27 9.55 11.29
C TRP A 170 -19.35 10.75 11.60
N PHE A 171 -19.74 11.61 12.55
CA PHE A 171 -18.95 12.78 12.92
C PHE A 171 -17.59 12.43 13.56
N LYS A 172 -17.57 11.46 14.48
CA LYS A 172 -16.31 11.02 15.12
C LYS A 172 -15.38 10.34 14.11
N GLN A 173 -15.94 9.56 13.18
CA GLN A 173 -15.16 8.93 12.12
C GLN A 173 -14.52 9.99 11.22
N ARG A 174 -15.27 11.02 10.82
CA ARG A 174 -14.76 12.12 10.00
C ARG A 174 -13.60 12.87 10.68
N LEU A 175 -13.71 13.15 11.98
CA LEU A 175 -12.62 13.78 12.75
C LEU A 175 -11.36 12.90 12.81
N VAL A 176 -11.51 11.59 12.99
CA VAL A 176 -10.38 10.65 12.96
C VAL A 176 -9.75 10.60 11.57
N SER A 177 -10.56 10.60 10.50
CA SER A 177 -10.07 10.63 9.12
C SER A 177 -9.27 11.92 8.85
N LEU A 178 -9.77 13.09 9.28
CA LEU A 178 -9.06 14.37 9.15
C LEU A 178 -7.72 14.36 9.89
N PHE A 179 -7.72 13.85 11.13
CA PHE A 179 -6.51 13.69 11.92
C PHE A 179 -5.49 12.78 11.22
N LEU A 180 -5.95 11.64 10.69
CA LEU A 180 -5.10 10.70 9.96
C LEU A 180 -4.56 11.29 8.66
N VAL A 181 -5.33 12.08 7.91
CA VAL A 181 -4.81 12.84 6.76
C VAL A 181 -3.65 13.71 7.20
N PHE A 182 -3.81 14.51 8.26
CA PHE A 182 -2.75 15.40 8.73
C PHE A 182 -1.49 14.64 9.18
N VAL A 183 -1.65 13.56 9.95
CA VAL A 183 -0.53 12.72 10.41
C VAL A 183 0.20 12.07 9.23
N ILE A 184 -0.54 11.47 8.29
CA ILE A 184 0.04 10.78 7.14
C ILE A 184 0.73 11.79 6.21
N SER A 185 0.10 12.92 5.92
CA SER A 185 0.72 14.00 5.14
C SER A 185 2.01 14.49 5.78
N THR A 186 2.03 14.67 7.12
CA THR A 186 3.25 15.05 7.85
C THR A 186 4.35 13.99 7.73
N LEU A 187 4.01 12.71 7.89
CA LEU A 187 4.97 11.61 7.74
C LEU A 187 5.51 11.50 6.31
N VAL A 188 4.67 11.71 5.30
CA VAL A 188 5.09 11.72 3.89
C VAL A 188 6.02 12.90 3.60
N ILE A 189 5.67 14.11 4.05
CA ILE A 189 6.54 15.29 3.90
C ILE A 189 7.87 15.05 4.61
N MET A 190 7.85 14.53 5.85
CA MET A 190 9.06 14.19 6.60
C MET A 190 9.92 13.15 5.85
N ALA A 191 9.31 12.11 5.27
CA ALA A 191 10.03 11.10 4.49
C ALA A 191 10.70 11.71 3.25
N ILE A 192 9.99 12.57 2.51
CA ILE A 192 10.51 13.26 1.33
C ILE A 192 11.65 14.20 1.72
N THR A 193 11.48 15.01 2.77
CA THR A 193 12.52 15.92 3.27
C THR A 193 13.76 15.14 3.70
N LEU A 194 13.60 14.07 4.47
CA LEU A 194 14.70 13.21 4.91
C LEU A 194 15.44 12.61 3.71
N GLN A 195 14.71 12.22 2.67
CA GLN A 195 15.29 11.66 1.45
C GLN A 195 16.07 12.71 0.64
N ILE A 196 15.53 13.90 0.45
CA ILE A 196 16.17 14.98 -0.32
C ILE A 196 17.38 15.52 0.44
N VAL A 197 17.18 15.95 1.69
CA VAL A 197 18.21 16.54 2.54
C VAL A 197 19.30 15.52 2.86
N GLY A 198 18.93 14.27 3.15
CA GLY A 198 19.90 13.20 3.39
C GLY A 198 20.79 12.93 2.17
N GLY A 199 20.24 13.03 0.96
CA GLY A 199 21.01 12.94 -0.28
C GLY A 199 21.95 14.12 -0.49
N PHE A 200 21.48 15.34 -0.21
CA PHE A 200 22.28 16.56 -0.32
C PHE A 200 23.45 16.56 0.67
N ILE A 201 23.19 16.30 1.95
CA ILE A 201 24.21 16.25 3.01
C ILE A 201 25.27 15.19 2.67
N MET A 202 24.85 14.01 2.21
CA MET A 202 25.80 12.96 1.87
C MET A 202 26.73 13.38 0.72
N ARG A 203 26.19 13.99 -0.35
CA ARG A 203 27.02 14.51 -1.46
C ARG A 203 27.98 15.60 -0.99
N PHE A 204 27.51 16.52 -0.15
CA PHE A 204 28.32 17.59 0.41
C PHE A 204 29.50 17.05 1.25
N LEU A 205 29.22 16.12 2.18
CA LEU A 205 30.26 15.53 3.04
C LEU A 205 31.30 14.71 2.25
N VAL A 206 30.90 14.06 1.16
CA VAL A 206 31.83 13.38 0.25
C VAL A 206 32.69 14.39 -0.52
N ALA A 207 32.08 15.47 -1.02
CA ALA A 207 32.81 16.52 -1.76
C ALA A 207 33.85 17.25 -0.90
N GLU A 208 33.54 17.51 0.38
CA GLU A 208 34.45 18.14 1.35
C GLU A 208 35.51 17.18 1.91
N GLY A 209 35.56 15.92 1.46
CA GLY A 209 36.52 14.93 1.93
C GLY A 209 36.32 14.49 3.39
N LEU A 210 35.18 14.84 4.01
CA LEU A 210 34.82 14.43 5.37
C LEU A 210 34.34 12.96 5.41
N LEU A 211 33.82 12.45 4.30
CA LEU A 211 33.44 11.05 4.10
C LEU A 211 34.28 10.41 2.99
N THR A 212 35.46 9.90 3.35
CA THR A 212 36.36 9.20 2.42
C THR A 212 36.26 7.67 2.51
N ASN A 213 35.73 7.14 3.61
CA ASN A 213 35.63 5.71 3.83
C ASN A 213 34.34 5.12 3.23
N ASN A 214 34.48 4.28 2.21
CA ASN A 214 33.38 3.56 1.55
C ASN A 214 32.47 2.81 2.54
N PHE A 215 33.03 2.24 3.61
CA PHE A 215 32.23 1.54 4.62
C PHE A 215 31.26 2.49 5.32
N THR A 216 31.70 3.71 5.65
CA THR A 216 30.86 4.71 6.33
C THR A 216 29.72 5.17 5.42
N ILE A 217 30.00 5.35 4.14
CA ILE A 217 28.98 5.72 3.13
C ILE A 217 27.91 4.62 3.03
N ILE A 218 28.30 3.36 2.95
CA ILE A 218 27.37 2.21 2.90
C ILE A 218 26.49 2.17 4.15
N VAL A 219 27.08 2.35 5.33
CA VAL A 219 26.34 2.36 6.61
C VAL A 219 25.31 3.49 6.64
N ILE A 220 25.69 4.71 6.24
CA ILE A 220 24.77 5.86 6.19
C ILE A 220 23.60 5.58 5.23
N GLN A 221 23.89 5.01 4.06
CA GLN A 221 22.85 4.66 3.10
C GLN A 221 21.91 3.58 3.64
N PHE A 222 22.44 2.58 4.33
CA PHE A 222 21.64 1.55 4.98
C PHE A 222 20.71 2.12 6.07
N VAL A 223 21.24 3.01 6.92
CA VAL A 223 20.45 3.72 7.95
C VAL A 223 19.33 4.54 7.31
N ARG A 224 19.62 5.23 6.19
CA ARG A 224 18.62 6.02 5.46
C ARG A 224 17.48 5.15 4.94
N TRP A 225 17.77 3.98 4.36
CA TRP A 225 16.73 3.03 3.97
C TRP A 225 15.91 2.53 5.16
N ILE A 226 16.53 2.25 6.30
CA ILE A 226 15.82 1.89 7.54
C ILE A 226 14.87 3.00 7.99
N LEU A 227 15.28 4.27 7.92
CA LEU A 227 14.43 5.42 8.29
C LEU A 227 13.20 5.54 7.38
N ILE A 228 13.38 5.31 6.08
CA ILE A 228 12.26 5.28 5.12
C ILE A 228 11.29 4.14 5.48
N LEU A 229 11.83 2.93 5.67
CA LEU A 229 11.04 1.75 6.06
C LEU A 229 10.27 1.97 7.36
N THR A 230 10.90 2.62 8.34
CA THR A 230 10.29 2.97 9.62
C THR A 230 9.14 3.95 9.44
N THR A 231 9.27 4.91 8.51
CA THR A 231 8.21 5.88 8.21
C THR A 231 7.00 5.21 7.54
N PHE A 232 7.23 4.26 6.62
CA PHE A 232 6.15 3.42 6.07
C PHE A 232 5.48 2.59 7.15
N LEU A 233 6.25 1.92 8.00
CA LEU A 233 5.72 1.14 9.12
C LEU A 233 4.86 2.01 10.04
N PHE A 234 5.31 3.21 10.39
CA PHE A 234 4.54 4.13 11.22
C PHE A 234 3.28 4.61 10.52
N THR A 235 3.33 4.92 9.23
CA THR A 235 2.15 5.33 8.45
C THR A 235 1.05 4.28 8.54
N ILE A 236 1.39 3.00 8.32
CA ILE A 236 0.45 1.89 8.43
C ILE A 236 0.02 1.66 9.89
N SER A 237 0.94 1.79 10.84
CA SER A 237 0.67 1.65 12.28
C SER A 237 -0.35 2.69 12.76
N PHE A 238 -0.22 3.95 12.33
CA PHE A 238 -1.19 5.00 12.62
C PHE A 238 -2.57 4.65 12.03
N LEU A 239 -2.62 4.23 10.77
CA LEU A 239 -3.87 3.79 10.16
C LEU A 239 -4.54 2.67 10.97
N TYR A 240 -3.80 1.61 11.29
CA TYR A 240 -4.36 0.44 11.98
C TYR A 240 -4.71 0.70 13.44
N TYR A 241 -3.95 1.55 14.13
CA TYR A 241 -4.20 1.85 15.53
C TYR A 241 -5.41 2.77 15.73
N PHE A 242 -5.62 3.74 14.83
CA PHE A 242 -6.71 4.70 14.93
C PHE A 242 -7.98 4.29 14.17
N ALA A 243 -7.90 3.36 13.21
CA ALA A 243 -9.07 2.92 12.45
C ALA A 243 -10.20 2.29 13.31
N PRO A 244 -9.96 1.33 14.24
CA PRO A 244 -11.03 0.67 14.99
C PRO A 244 -11.69 1.60 16.01
N ALA A 245 -13.03 1.53 16.20
CA ALA A 245 -13.74 2.42 17.13
C ALA A 245 -13.25 2.30 18.59
N LYS A 246 -12.97 1.09 19.04
CA LYS A 246 -12.48 0.80 20.39
C LYS A 246 -10.99 1.12 20.51
N LYS A 247 -10.65 1.99 21.46
CA LYS A 247 -9.26 2.35 21.74
C LYS A 247 -8.47 1.12 22.20
N GLY A 248 -7.26 0.95 21.67
CA GLY A 248 -6.34 -0.10 22.11
C GLY A 248 -6.70 -1.53 21.67
N GLU A 249 -7.60 -1.71 20.69
CA GLU A 249 -7.87 -3.05 20.14
C GLU A 249 -6.63 -3.69 19.51
N PHE A 250 -5.80 -2.87 18.87
CA PHE A 250 -4.56 -3.30 18.24
C PHE A 250 -3.35 -2.62 18.86
N ARG A 251 -2.21 -3.31 18.85
CA ARG A 251 -0.91 -2.70 19.15
C ARG A 251 -0.56 -1.71 18.05
N PHE A 252 0.15 -0.64 18.41
CA PHE A 252 0.58 0.36 17.43
C PHE A 252 1.44 -0.28 16.33
N ILE A 253 2.55 -0.92 16.71
CA ILE A 253 3.29 -1.82 15.82
C ILE A 253 2.68 -3.21 15.98
N SER A 254 1.94 -3.64 14.96
CA SER A 254 1.18 -4.90 14.95
C SER A 254 1.73 -5.88 13.91
N ALA A 255 1.38 -7.16 14.04
CA ALA A 255 1.78 -8.16 13.05
C ALA A 255 1.26 -7.80 11.64
N GLY A 256 0.05 -7.25 11.58
CA GLY A 256 -0.55 -6.73 10.36
C GLY A 256 0.21 -5.57 9.76
N SER A 257 0.65 -4.58 10.56
CA SER A 257 1.37 -3.42 10.02
C SER A 257 2.73 -3.82 9.44
N THR A 258 3.42 -4.75 10.10
CA THR A 258 4.66 -5.35 9.59
C THR A 258 4.42 -6.12 8.29
N LEU A 259 3.38 -6.97 8.23
CA LEU A 259 3.03 -7.72 7.02
C LEU A 259 2.71 -6.77 5.85
N ALA A 260 1.86 -5.76 6.08
CA ALA A 260 1.51 -4.79 5.05
C ALA A 260 2.73 -4.01 4.56
N THR A 261 3.63 -3.60 5.47
CA THR A 261 4.88 -2.92 5.09
C THR A 261 5.74 -3.79 4.18
N LEU A 262 5.93 -5.07 4.53
CA LEU A 262 6.69 -6.02 3.70
C LEU A 262 6.05 -6.25 2.34
N LEU A 263 4.72 -6.39 2.30
CA LEU A 263 3.98 -6.58 1.06
C LEU A 263 4.03 -5.33 0.17
N ILE A 264 3.92 -4.13 0.73
CA ILE A 264 4.05 -2.88 -0.03
C ILE A 264 5.42 -2.84 -0.71
N ILE A 265 6.51 -3.13 0.02
CA ILE A 265 7.86 -3.15 -0.54
C ILE A 265 7.96 -4.16 -1.69
N LEU A 266 7.48 -5.38 -1.46
CA LEU A 266 7.48 -6.45 -2.48
C LEU A 266 6.69 -6.02 -3.73
N THR A 267 5.53 -5.41 -3.52
CA THR A 267 4.69 -4.91 -4.61
C THR A 267 5.31 -3.71 -5.29
N THR A 268 6.04 -2.83 -4.61
CA THR A 268 6.78 -1.73 -5.24
C THR A 268 7.80 -2.27 -6.24
N TYR A 269 8.57 -3.31 -5.88
CA TYR A 269 9.49 -3.96 -6.82
C TYR A 269 8.77 -4.64 -7.99
N GLY A 270 7.70 -5.39 -7.71
CA GLY A 270 6.91 -6.06 -8.76
C GLY A 270 6.22 -5.07 -9.70
N PHE A 271 5.76 -3.94 -9.18
CA PHE A 271 5.11 -2.90 -9.97
C PHE A 271 6.12 -2.13 -10.83
N ASN A 272 7.35 -1.91 -10.33
CA ASN A 272 8.42 -1.34 -11.14
C ASN A 272 8.73 -2.22 -12.36
N PHE A 273 8.86 -3.54 -12.15
CA PHE A 273 9.03 -4.50 -13.24
C PHE A 273 7.85 -4.45 -14.24
N TYR A 274 6.62 -4.30 -13.76
CA TYR A 274 5.44 -4.16 -14.64
C TYR A 274 5.53 -2.90 -15.52
N ILE A 275 5.89 -1.74 -14.94
CA ILE A 275 6.01 -0.47 -15.66
C ILE A 275 7.14 -0.52 -16.70
N GLU A 276 8.30 -1.08 -16.36
CA GLU A 276 9.43 -1.18 -17.28
C GLU A 276 9.07 -1.93 -18.58
N ASN A 277 8.16 -2.91 -18.48
CA ASN A 277 7.64 -3.66 -19.62
C ASN A 277 6.39 -3.01 -20.28
N PHE A 278 5.85 -1.95 -19.69
CA PHE A 278 4.60 -1.29 -20.09
C PHE A 278 4.74 -0.38 -21.33
N GLY A 279 5.97 -0.10 -21.79
CA GLY A 279 6.22 0.78 -22.94
C GLY A 279 5.45 0.41 -24.22
N ARG A 280 5.08 -0.88 -24.40
CA ARG A 280 4.22 -1.35 -25.49
C ARG A 280 2.74 -1.04 -25.33
N TYR A 281 2.22 -0.97 -24.10
CA TYR A 281 0.81 -0.64 -23.81
C TYR A 281 0.55 0.87 -23.87
N ASN A 282 1.54 1.69 -23.51
CA ASN A 282 1.47 3.15 -23.61
C ASN A 282 1.22 3.63 -25.05
N ALA A 283 1.69 2.87 -26.05
CA ALA A 283 1.47 3.16 -27.47
C ALA A 283 0.00 3.06 -27.92
N LEU A 284 -0.84 2.29 -27.21
CA LEU A 284 -2.25 2.08 -27.56
C LEU A 284 -3.21 2.98 -26.80
N TYR A 285 -2.89 3.31 -25.54
CA TYR A 285 -3.80 4.03 -24.63
C TYR A 285 -3.32 5.44 -24.26
N GLY A 286 -2.09 5.84 -24.65
CA GLY A 286 -1.54 7.16 -24.37
C GLY A 286 -1.65 7.57 -22.90
N SER A 287 -2.00 8.83 -22.64
CA SER A 287 -2.13 9.41 -21.28
C SER A 287 -3.17 8.70 -20.40
N ILE A 288 -4.19 8.06 -20.98
CA ILE A 288 -5.20 7.29 -20.23
C ILE A 288 -4.56 6.03 -19.63
N GLY A 289 -3.56 5.45 -20.30
CA GLY A 289 -2.80 4.31 -19.80
C GLY A 289 -2.08 4.63 -18.49
N THR A 290 -1.49 5.81 -18.35
CA THR A 290 -0.80 6.25 -17.13
C THR A 290 -1.77 6.35 -15.94
N LEU A 291 -2.96 6.93 -16.14
CA LEU A 291 -3.98 7.03 -15.10
C LEU A 291 -4.49 5.65 -14.67
N LEU A 292 -4.65 4.73 -15.63
CA LEU A 292 -5.07 3.35 -15.35
C LEU A 292 -4.01 2.60 -14.53
N VAL A 293 -2.73 2.75 -14.88
CA VAL A 293 -1.60 2.17 -14.13
C VAL A 293 -1.57 2.73 -12.71
N PHE A 294 -1.74 4.04 -12.53
CA PHE A 294 -1.82 4.64 -11.21
C PHE A 294 -3.02 4.09 -10.40
N LEU A 295 -4.20 3.98 -11.00
CA LEU A 295 -5.37 3.41 -10.34
C LEU A 295 -5.13 1.96 -9.91
N LEU A 296 -4.50 1.13 -10.76
CA LEU A 296 -4.10 -0.24 -10.42
C LEU A 296 -3.08 -0.26 -9.27
N TRP A 297 -2.13 0.66 -9.26
CA TRP A 297 -1.16 0.78 -8.17
C TRP A 297 -1.85 1.06 -6.83
N VAL A 298 -2.76 2.03 -6.80
CA VAL A 298 -3.56 2.33 -5.61
C VAL A 298 -4.43 1.14 -5.21
N PHE A 299 -4.98 0.41 -6.18
CA PHE A 299 -5.76 -0.81 -5.96
C PHE A 299 -4.95 -1.94 -5.31
N PHE A 300 -3.74 -2.21 -5.78
CA PHE A 300 -2.90 -3.22 -5.15
C PHE A 300 -2.48 -2.81 -3.74
N ASN A 301 -2.09 -1.54 -3.53
CA ASN A 301 -1.75 -1.04 -2.19
C ASN A 301 -2.96 -1.09 -1.24
N SER A 302 -4.15 -0.75 -1.71
CA SER A 302 -5.38 -0.83 -0.92
C SER A 302 -5.69 -2.26 -0.50
N ASN A 303 -5.52 -3.24 -1.40
CA ASN A 303 -5.63 -4.66 -1.05
C ASN A 303 -4.61 -5.06 0.03
N ILE A 304 -3.35 -4.66 -0.10
CA ILE A 304 -2.30 -4.98 0.87
C ILE A 304 -2.63 -4.41 2.25
N LEU A 305 -3.11 -3.17 2.30
CA LEU A 305 -3.52 -2.53 3.54
C LEU A 305 -4.73 -3.25 4.18
N LEU A 306 -5.69 -3.72 3.39
CA LEU A 306 -6.78 -4.53 3.92
C LEU A 306 -6.30 -5.90 4.40
N ILE A 307 -5.38 -6.55 3.67
CA ILE A 307 -4.78 -7.84 4.04
C ILE A 307 -4.06 -7.74 5.39
N GLY A 308 -3.21 -6.72 5.58
CA GLY A 308 -2.55 -6.51 6.87
C GLY A 308 -3.53 -6.23 8.00
N PHE A 309 -4.58 -5.46 7.75
CA PHE A 309 -5.62 -5.19 8.75
C PHE A 309 -6.38 -6.47 9.13
N GLU A 310 -6.73 -7.29 8.15
CA GLU A 310 -7.44 -8.56 8.36
C GLU A 310 -6.61 -9.54 9.19
N LEU A 311 -5.27 -9.50 9.10
CA LEU A 311 -4.40 -10.28 9.99
C LEU A 311 -4.57 -9.84 11.45
N ASN A 312 -4.58 -8.54 11.73
CA ASN A 312 -4.80 -8.03 13.08
C ASN A 312 -6.19 -8.40 13.61
N ALA A 313 -7.22 -8.25 12.78
CA ALA A 313 -8.59 -8.63 13.12
C ALA A 313 -8.70 -10.15 13.41
N SER A 314 -8.00 -10.97 12.63
CA SER A 314 -7.94 -12.43 12.79
C SER A 314 -7.25 -12.84 14.09
N ILE A 315 -6.14 -12.20 14.45
CA ILE A 315 -5.43 -12.44 15.73
C ILE A 315 -6.35 -12.09 16.90
N ARG A 316 -7.07 -10.95 16.82
CA ARG A 316 -8.04 -10.54 17.84
C ARG A 316 -9.17 -11.56 18.00
N SER A 317 -9.80 -11.99 16.91
CA SER A 317 -10.88 -12.98 16.94
C SER A 317 -10.41 -14.35 17.44
N ALA A 318 -9.26 -14.81 16.96
CA ALA A 318 -8.68 -16.08 17.41
C ALA A 318 -8.33 -16.05 18.91
N ARG A 319 -7.85 -14.92 19.44
CA ARG A 319 -7.60 -14.74 20.87
C ARG A 319 -8.89 -14.82 21.69
N THR A 320 -9.96 -14.20 21.22
CA THR A 320 -11.25 -14.22 21.92
C THR A 320 -11.83 -15.64 21.95
N ASP A 321 -11.83 -16.36 20.81
CA ASP A 321 -12.28 -17.77 20.75
C ASP A 321 -11.42 -18.69 21.64
N TRP A 322 -10.12 -18.42 21.73
CA TRP A 322 -9.20 -19.21 22.57
C TRP A 322 -9.45 -19.01 24.07
N LYS A 323 -9.78 -17.79 24.52
CA LYS A 323 -10.06 -17.50 25.93
C LYS A 323 -11.41 -18.04 26.41
N THR A 324 -12.34 -18.30 25.49
CA THR A 324 -13.67 -18.84 25.81
C THR A 324 -13.72 -20.36 25.89
N ARG A 325 -12.62 -21.05 25.61
CA ARG A 325 -12.48 -22.52 25.69
C ARG A 325 -11.70 -22.92 26.93
#